data_AF-A0A1Z5J7G5-F1
#
_entry.id   AF-A0A1Z5J7G5-F1
#
_cell.length_a   1.000
_cell.length_b   1.000
_cell.length_c   1.000
_cell.angle_alpha   90.00
_cell.angle_beta   90.00
_cell.angle_gamma   90.00
#
_symmetry.space_group_name_H-M   'P 1'
#
loop_
_entity.id
_entity.type
_entity.pdbx_description
1 polymer ?
#
loop_
_entity_poly.entity_id
_entity_poly.type
_entity_poly.pdbx_seq_one_letter_code
_entity_poly.pdbx_strand_id
1 'polypeptide(L)'
;MGKNKKPKNSNESPTKSSLSPIPDDEHRAPTITLRQWLAQDRRAYIWVCGCILTGLLFGFLVGTGWLEFSAEIKPWRQELANRLRSTTSFRLLSFETDAWEEVQYRIGYWVARMQRDMEVELYASNPAHPRVFAVLREAIVREPGGFVHPDLGFLVPAPSGAARGIGMVRNGWHECQKQCLPGRAEEKERVKKERLAYKANNETYPLPTEPIFKQEEILVRVPLNYQMTRAKALEVLLPLIPAEVQVKAGMSELDDAIILVLFLAHERGVGRYSRWMPYIASLPPEPSCGYSRNLRPYMLDALAVLREELDVPTEGWSEELSRATAYAETIVEALAKDYGPYIQTPSDKSVADNIAWALCQVASRATAGSEKHGTLRLIPMIDQINHDESAAGFIELTGRERIENGHFIDATEDDSGTFVVRSFRHGRRKALKVGQELLANYNVPHYSPLDWFVSLGFVPPEKQTPWEMIEPVLPRIKKVRPRYDETHPEEVDIVQENVPSVTQGFHTEL
;
A
#
# COMPACT_ATOMS: atom_id res chain seq x y z
N MET A 1 24.42 -17.36 -66.59
CA MET A 1 24.25 -18.78 -66.22
C MET A 1 23.98 -18.80 -64.71
N GLY A 2 22.83 -19.14 -64.14
CA GLY A 2 21.70 -19.93 -64.58
C GLY A 2 21.44 -20.99 -63.50
N LYS A 3 20.32 -20.85 -62.77
CA LYS A 3 19.57 -21.90 -62.01
C LYS A 3 20.19 -22.33 -60.65
N ASN A 4 19.47 -22.54 -59.54
CA ASN A 4 18.06 -22.90 -59.32
C ASN A 4 17.51 -22.31 -57.99
N LYS A 5 16.31 -21.73 -58.06
CA LYS A 5 15.43 -21.45 -56.91
C LYS A 5 14.64 -22.72 -56.56
N LYS A 6 14.63 -23.13 -55.28
CA LYS A 6 13.70 -24.13 -54.74
C LYS A 6 12.37 -23.44 -54.35
N PRO A 7 11.21 -24.07 -54.60
CA PRO A 7 9.92 -23.53 -54.19
C PRO A 7 9.64 -23.84 -52.70
N LYS A 8 9.07 -22.86 -51.99
CA LYS A 8 8.60 -22.98 -50.62
C LYS A 8 7.12 -23.38 -50.69
N ASN A 9 6.80 -24.61 -50.31
CA ASN A 9 5.43 -25.09 -50.19
C ASN A 9 4.78 -24.46 -48.95
N SER A 10 3.72 -23.70 -49.18
CA SER A 10 2.70 -23.33 -48.20
C SER A 10 1.66 -24.43 -48.16
N ASN A 11 1.44 -25.06 -47.00
CA ASN A 11 0.18 -25.69 -46.58
C ASN A 11 0.38 -26.37 -45.21
N GLU A 12 0.26 -25.59 -44.13
CA GLU A 12 -0.14 -26.13 -42.83
C GLU A 12 -1.23 -25.24 -42.27
N SER A 13 -2.44 -25.77 -42.32
CA SER A 13 -3.64 -25.22 -41.70
C SER A 13 -3.49 -25.29 -40.17
N PRO A 14 -3.75 -24.21 -39.42
CA PRO A 14 -3.79 -24.31 -37.97
C PRO A 14 -5.08 -24.99 -37.54
N THR A 15 -4.90 -26.16 -36.92
CA THR A 15 -5.90 -26.92 -36.17
C THR A 15 -6.58 -25.97 -35.18
N LYS A 16 -7.89 -25.79 -35.33
CA LYS A 16 -8.75 -25.14 -34.32
C LYS A 16 -8.69 -25.98 -33.05
N SER A 17 -7.96 -25.52 -32.03
CA SER A 17 -8.16 -26.04 -30.67
C SER A 17 -9.48 -25.50 -30.15
N SER A 18 -10.43 -26.39 -29.91
CA SER A 18 -11.64 -26.09 -29.16
C SER A 18 -11.24 -25.92 -27.69
N LEU A 19 -11.01 -24.68 -27.28
CA LEU A 19 -11.01 -24.31 -25.87
C LEU A 19 -12.44 -24.45 -25.35
N SER A 20 -12.65 -25.48 -24.54
CA SER A 20 -13.84 -25.63 -23.71
C SER A 20 -14.00 -24.39 -22.81
N PRO A 21 -15.23 -23.91 -22.55
CA PRO A 21 -15.44 -22.80 -21.63
C PRO A 21 -14.98 -23.19 -20.23
N ILE A 22 -14.03 -22.45 -19.67
CA ILE A 22 -13.71 -22.47 -18.25
C ILE A 22 -14.89 -21.79 -17.54
N PRO A 23 -15.53 -22.41 -16.53
CA PRO A 23 -16.64 -21.78 -15.82
C PRO A 23 -16.09 -20.68 -14.90
N ASP A 24 -16.44 -19.43 -15.21
CA ASP A 24 -16.15 -18.21 -14.43
C ASP A 24 -16.97 -18.15 -13.11
N ASP A 25 -16.79 -19.10 -12.19
CA ASP A 25 -17.58 -19.15 -10.94
C ASP A 25 -16.77 -18.99 -9.64
N GLU A 26 -15.47 -18.69 -9.69
CA GLU A 26 -14.60 -18.77 -8.50
C GLU A 26 -14.41 -17.47 -7.68
N HIS A 27 -15.08 -16.36 -8.02
CA HIS A 27 -14.94 -15.10 -7.27
C HIS A 27 -16.26 -14.48 -6.77
N ARG A 28 -17.33 -15.27 -6.65
CA ARG A 28 -18.49 -14.83 -5.87
C ARG A 28 -18.11 -14.85 -4.39
N ALA A 29 -18.03 -13.67 -3.78
CA ALA A 29 -17.98 -13.51 -2.34
C ALA A 29 -19.01 -14.47 -1.70
N PRO A 30 -18.65 -15.22 -0.65
CA PRO A 30 -19.53 -16.25 -0.09
C PRO A 30 -20.86 -15.59 0.22
N THR A 31 -21.91 -16.03 -0.47
CA THR A 31 -23.27 -15.60 -0.18
C THR A 31 -23.60 -16.12 1.21
N ILE A 32 -23.42 -15.25 2.22
CA ILE A 32 -23.82 -15.54 3.60
C ILE A 32 -25.28 -15.93 3.53
N THR A 33 -25.56 -17.20 3.82
CA THR A 33 -26.94 -17.69 3.79
C THR A 33 -27.74 -16.98 4.89
N LEU A 34 -29.03 -16.74 4.66
CA LEU A 34 -29.92 -16.14 5.66
C LEU A 34 -29.80 -16.82 7.04
N ARG A 35 -29.56 -18.14 7.06
CA ARG A 35 -29.31 -18.92 8.28
C ARG A 35 -28.02 -18.52 9.02
N GLN A 36 -26.92 -18.29 8.31
CA GLN A 36 -25.65 -17.87 8.91
C GLN A 36 -25.74 -16.44 9.45
N TRP A 37 -26.38 -15.55 8.69
CA TRP A 37 -26.65 -14.18 9.14
C TRP A 37 -27.52 -14.16 10.41
N LEU A 38 -28.60 -14.94 10.44
CA LEU A 38 -29.46 -15.10 11.63
C LEU A 38 -28.73 -15.73 12.83
N ALA A 39 -27.71 -16.56 12.60
CA ALA A 39 -26.94 -17.19 13.67
C ALA A 39 -25.93 -16.22 14.31
N GLN A 40 -25.35 -15.31 13.53
CA GLN A 40 -24.35 -14.33 14.00
C GLN A 40 -25.00 -13.27 14.91
N ASP A 41 -26.23 -12.84 14.60
CA ASP A 41 -26.96 -11.81 15.35
C ASP A 41 -28.03 -12.37 16.31
N ARG A 42 -27.95 -13.66 16.67
CA ARG A 42 -28.94 -14.34 17.53
C ARG A 42 -29.19 -13.60 18.86
N ARG A 43 -28.19 -12.91 19.41
CA ARG A 43 -28.33 -12.11 20.64
C ARG A 43 -29.23 -10.87 20.45
N ALA A 44 -29.11 -10.18 19.31
CA ALA A 44 -29.93 -9.01 19.01
C ALA A 44 -31.40 -9.40 18.84
N TYR A 45 -31.68 -10.50 18.13
CA TYR A 45 -33.03 -11.02 17.96
C TYR A 45 -33.67 -11.50 19.25
N ILE A 46 -32.93 -12.23 20.11
CA ILE A 46 -33.44 -12.64 21.42
C ILE A 46 -33.77 -11.42 22.28
N TRP A 47 -32.97 -10.37 22.21
CA TRP A 47 -33.22 -9.14 22.96
C TRP A 47 -34.49 -8.43 22.47
N VAL A 48 -34.65 -8.26 21.15
CA VAL A 48 -35.85 -7.67 20.54
C VAL A 48 -37.11 -8.49 20.84
N CYS A 49 -37.06 -9.81 20.66
CA CYS A 49 -38.18 -10.70 21.01
C CYS A 49 -38.50 -10.65 22.51
N GLY A 50 -37.49 -10.55 23.37
CA GLY A 50 -37.65 -10.38 24.82
C GLY A 50 -38.38 -9.09 25.18
N CYS A 51 -38.01 -7.97 24.57
CA CYS A 51 -38.70 -6.69 24.75
C CYS A 51 -40.15 -6.72 24.27
N ILE A 52 -40.41 -7.34 23.10
CA ILE A 52 -41.77 -7.49 22.56
C ILE A 52 -42.64 -8.34 23.50
N LEU A 53 -42.13 -9.49 23.96
CA LEU A 53 -42.86 -10.37 24.88
C LEU A 53 -43.16 -9.70 26.21
N THR A 54 -42.21 -8.94 26.76
CA THR A 54 -42.40 -8.24 28.04
C THR A 54 -43.39 -7.09 27.88
N GLY A 55 -43.34 -6.36 26.76
CA GLY A 55 -44.30 -5.31 26.42
C GLY A 55 -45.73 -5.85 26.25
N LEU A 56 -45.88 -6.97 25.54
CA LEU A 56 -47.18 -7.64 25.37
C LEU A 56 -47.73 -8.16 26.70
N LEU A 57 -46.88 -8.76 27.55
CA LEU A 57 -47.29 -9.24 28.87
C LEU A 57 -47.76 -8.06 29.73
N PHE A 58 -47.00 -6.98 29.79
CA PHE A 58 -47.37 -5.79 30.57
C PHE A 58 -48.66 -5.13 30.04
N GLY A 59 -48.80 -5.01 28.71
CA GLY A 59 -50.01 -4.50 28.07
C GLY A 59 -51.24 -5.37 28.36
N PHE A 60 -51.09 -6.69 28.36
CA PHE A 60 -52.17 -7.63 28.71
C PHE A 60 -52.58 -7.52 30.18
N LEU A 61 -51.62 -7.43 31.11
CA LEU A 61 -51.87 -7.30 32.54
C LEU A 61 -52.62 -6.00 32.88
N VAL A 62 -52.30 -4.92 32.17
CA VAL A 62 -53.00 -3.63 32.33
C VAL A 62 -54.37 -3.65 31.62
N GLY A 63 -54.46 -4.18 30.41
CA GLY A 63 -55.68 -4.18 29.59
C GLY A 63 -56.78 -5.12 30.08
N THR A 64 -56.42 -6.22 30.76
CA THR A 64 -57.38 -7.17 31.33
C THR A 64 -57.95 -6.74 32.69
N GLY A 65 -57.53 -5.58 33.21
CA GLY A 65 -58.08 -5.05 34.46
C GLY A 65 -57.62 -5.81 35.71
N TRP A 66 -56.55 -6.61 35.61
CA TRP A 66 -56.04 -7.38 36.75
C TRP A 66 -55.48 -6.48 37.87
N LEU A 67 -55.19 -5.22 37.56
CA LEU A 67 -54.97 -4.15 38.53
C LEU A 67 -56.29 -3.38 38.72
N GLU A 68 -56.97 -3.64 39.84
CA GLU A 68 -58.33 -3.17 40.15
C GLU A 68 -58.60 -1.69 39.77
N PHE A 69 -59.63 -1.50 38.93
CA PHE A 69 -60.18 -0.22 38.53
C PHE A 69 -61.32 0.20 39.47
N SER A 70 -60.98 0.95 40.51
CA SER A 70 -61.92 1.82 41.22
C SER A 70 -62.35 2.98 40.31
N ALA A 71 -63.63 3.36 40.34
CA ALA A 71 -64.23 4.37 39.48
C ALA A 71 -63.70 5.81 39.69
N GLU A 72 -62.95 6.07 40.77
CA GLU A 72 -62.28 7.35 40.99
C GLU A 72 -60.82 7.32 40.50
N ILE A 73 -60.56 8.01 39.38
CA ILE A 73 -59.22 8.21 38.86
C ILE A 73 -58.46 9.16 39.78
N LYS A 74 -57.60 8.61 40.64
CA LYS A 74 -56.73 9.41 41.52
C LYS A 74 -55.77 10.28 40.68
N PRO A 75 -55.49 11.55 41.08
CA PRO A 75 -54.67 12.50 40.31
C PRO A 75 -53.27 11.97 39.92
N TRP A 76 -52.61 11.23 40.81
CA TRP A 76 -51.30 10.65 40.54
C TRP A 76 -51.30 9.64 39.38
N ARG A 77 -52.45 8.99 39.09
CA ARG A 77 -52.60 8.07 37.95
C ARG A 77 -52.63 8.83 36.62
N GLN A 78 -53.25 10.00 36.58
CA GLN A 78 -53.19 10.88 35.39
C GLN A 78 -51.78 11.39 35.16
N GLU A 79 -51.07 11.78 36.22
CA GLU A 79 -49.69 12.23 36.08
C GLU A 79 -48.75 11.09 35.65
N LEU A 80 -48.91 9.89 36.21
CA LEU A 80 -48.16 8.71 35.78
C LEU A 80 -48.47 8.34 34.32
N ALA A 81 -49.74 8.41 33.91
CA ALA A 81 -50.15 8.16 32.53
C ALA A 81 -49.56 9.20 31.57
N ASN A 82 -49.52 10.48 31.96
CA ASN A 82 -48.92 11.55 31.15
C ASN A 82 -47.41 11.39 31.08
N ARG A 83 -46.74 11.01 32.17
CA ARG A 83 -45.29 10.68 32.18
C ARG A 83 -44.98 9.45 31.34
N LEU A 84 -45.82 8.41 31.39
CA LEU A 84 -45.67 7.24 30.53
C LEU A 84 -45.87 7.61 29.06
N ARG A 85 -46.92 8.38 28.73
CA ARG A 85 -47.21 8.87 27.36
C ARG A 85 -46.10 9.76 26.80
N SER A 86 -45.39 10.51 27.63
CA SER A 86 -44.28 11.34 27.18
C SER A 86 -42.98 10.56 26.95
N THR A 87 -42.88 9.28 27.38
CA THR A 87 -41.71 8.46 27.08
C THR A 87 -41.66 8.07 25.62
N THR A 88 -40.46 8.10 25.02
CA THR A 88 -40.22 7.69 23.63
C THR A 88 -40.72 6.27 23.35
N SER A 89 -40.60 5.37 24.33
CA SER A 89 -41.08 3.98 24.24
C SER A 89 -42.59 3.88 24.09
N PHE A 90 -43.36 4.68 24.83
CA PHE A 90 -44.81 4.70 24.70
C PHE A 90 -45.25 5.35 23.37
N ARG A 91 -44.59 6.46 22.98
CA ARG A 91 -44.87 7.16 21.70
C ARG A 91 -44.59 6.26 20.48
N LEU A 92 -43.54 5.44 20.56
CA LEU A 92 -43.25 4.38 19.59
C LEU A 92 -44.37 3.32 19.54
N LEU A 93 -44.82 2.83 20.69
CA LEU A 93 -45.88 1.82 20.78
C LEU A 93 -47.25 2.36 20.36
N SER A 94 -47.50 3.67 20.50
CA SER A 94 -48.72 4.33 20.05
C SER A 94 -48.69 4.76 18.58
N PHE A 95 -47.65 4.38 17.83
CA PHE A 95 -47.47 4.73 16.42
C PHE A 95 -47.48 6.24 16.15
N GLU A 96 -47.01 7.07 17.08
CA GLU A 96 -46.80 8.50 16.79
C GLU A 96 -45.69 8.67 15.76
N THR A 97 -46.02 9.33 14.65
CA THR A 97 -45.13 9.51 13.48
C THR A 97 -43.78 10.11 13.87
N ASP A 98 -43.77 11.15 14.69
CA ASP A 98 -42.56 11.90 15.04
C ASP A 98 -41.58 11.05 15.88
N ALA A 99 -42.09 10.16 16.73
CA ALA A 99 -41.26 9.25 17.52
C ALA A 99 -40.65 8.14 16.66
N TRP A 100 -41.39 7.68 15.64
CA TRP A 100 -40.88 6.75 14.64
C TRP A 100 -39.84 7.39 13.73
N GLU A 101 -40.01 8.65 13.32
CA GLU A 101 -39.02 9.39 12.53
C GLU A 101 -37.70 9.55 13.28
N GLU A 102 -37.72 9.89 14.58
CA GLU A 102 -36.51 10.00 15.39
C GLU A 102 -35.78 8.64 15.49
N VAL A 103 -36.53 7.55 15.67
CA VAL A 103 -35.97 6.20 15.78
C VAL A 103 -35.45 5.71 14.43
N GLN A 104 -36.16 5.96 13.34
CA GLN A 104 -35.68 5.69 11.98
C GLN A 104 -34.40 6.48 11.67
N TYR A 105 -34.33 7.75 12.07
CA TYR A 105 -33.11 8.55 11.92
C TYR A 105 -31.94 7.97 12.72
N ARG A 106 -32.15 7.60 13.99
CA ARG A 106 -31.12 6.99 14.84
C ARG A 106 -30.66 5.63 14.30
N ILE A 107 -31.59 4.79 13.84
CA ILE A 107 -31.27 3.51 13.18
C ILE A 107 -30.51 3.78 11.88
N GLY A 108 -30.96 4.70 11.04
CA GLY A 108 -30.28 5.08 9.80
C GLY A 108 -28.85 5.57 10.03
N TYR A 109 -28.65 6.43 11.04
CA TYR A 109 -27.33 6.89 11.45
C TYR A 109 -26.45 5.74 11.97
N TRP A 110 -27.00 4.84 12.78
CA TRP A 110 -26.29 3.67 13.29
C TRP A 110 -25.91 2.69 12.18
N VAL A 111 -26.82 2.38 11.25
CA VAL A 111 -26.55 1.54 10.07
C VAL A 111 -25.47 2.18 9.19
N ALA A 112 -25.58 3.48 8.90
CA ALA A 112 -24.58 4.20 8.11
C ALA A 112 -23.21 4.29 8.81
N ARG A 113 -23.19 4.29 10.14
CA ARG A 113 -21.96 4.19 10.92
C ARG A 113 -21.37 2.77 10.86
N MET A 114 -22.17 1.73 11.11
CA MET A 114 -21.71 0.34 11.01
C MET A 114 -21.19 0.00 9.61
N GLN A 115 -21.88 0.45 8.56
CA GLN A 115 -21.43 0.24 7.18
C GLN A 115 -20.09 0.92 6.94
N ARG A 116 -19.89 2.14 7.47
CA ARG A 116 -18.58 2.81 7.40
C ARG A 116 -17.51 2.06 8.18
N ASP A 117 -17.81 1.57 9.38
CA ASP A 117 -16.84 0.85 10.22
C ASP A 117 -16.44 -0.48 9.54
N MET A 118 -17.40 -1.22 8.96
CA MET A 118 -17.12 -2.42 8.15
C MET A 118 -16.31 -2.11 6.88
N GLU A 119 -16.62 -1.01 6.18
CA GLU A 119 -15.84 -0.57 5.01
C GLU A 119 -14.40 -0.21 5.42
N VAL A 120 -14.21 0.47 6.56
CA VAL A 120 -12.89 0.81 7.09
C VAL A 120 -12.09 -0.45 7.43
N GLU A 121 -12.70 -1.44 8.08
CA GLU A 121 -12.05 -2.70 8.39
C GLU A 121 -11.68 -3.49 7.12
N LEU A 122 -12.57 -3.47 6.12
CA LEU A 122 -12.30 -4.04 4.79
C LEU A 122 -11.10 -3.36 4.11
N TYR A 123 -10.97 -2.04 4.22
CA TYR A 123 -9.85 -1.31 3.61
C TYR A 123 -8.54 -1.49 4.38
N ALA A 124 -8.61 -1.59 5.70
CA ALA A 124 -7.45 -1.86 6.54
C ALA A 124 -6.89 -3.27 6.29
N SER A 125 -7.75 -4.25 6.01
CA SER A 125 -7.36 -5.63 5.71
C SER A 125 -7.01 -5.87 4.23
N ASN A 126 -7.46 -4.99 3.32
CA ASN A 126 -7.19 -5.11 1.89
C ASN A 126 -6.46 -3.86 1.35
N PRO A 127 -5.13 -3.81 1.43
CA PRO A 127 -4.35 -2.67 0.93
C PRO A 127 -4.39 -2.57 -0.61
N ALA A 128 -4.87 -3.60 -1.32
CA ALA A 128 -5.11 -3.59 -2.76
C ALA A 128 -6.54 -3.13 -3.14
N HIS A 129 -7.33 -2.66 -2.16
CA HIS A 129 -8.70 -2.23 -2.42
C HIS A 129 -8.73 -1.01 -3.37
N PRO A 130 -9.61 -0.97 -4.40
CA PRO A 130 -9.64 0.13 -5.38
C PRO A 130 -9.83 1.53 -4.77
N ARG A 131 -10.52 1.64 -3.63
CA ARG A 131 -10.64 2.93 -2.92
C ARG A 131 -9.31 3.40 -2.33
N VAL A 132 -8.45 2.50 -1.84
CA VAL A 132 -7.12 2.87 -1.33
C VAL A 132 -6.29 3.49 -2.45
N PHE A 133 -6.28 2.86 -3.63
CA PHE A 133 -5.65 3.43 -4.83
C PHE A 133 -6.24 4.80 -5.18
N ALA A 134 -7.57 4.93 -5.20
CA ALA A 134 -8.23 6.17 -5.57
C ALA A 134 -7.85 7.33 -4.62
N VAL A 135 -7.77 7.08 -3.32
CA VAL A 135 -7.37 8.08 -2.32
C VAL A 135 -5.89 8.44 -2.46
N LEU A 136 -5.00 7.45 -2.66
CA LEU A 136 -3.58 7.72 -2.90
C LEU A 136 -3.35 8.53 -4.19
N ARG A 137 -4.02 8.15 -5.28
CA ARG A 137 -4.03 8.90 -6.54
C ARG A 137 -4.46 10.34 -6.32
N GLU A 138 -5.57 10.55 -5.63
CA GLU A 138 -6.10 11.89 -5.35
C GLU A 138 -5.12 12.72 -4.52
N ALA A 139 -4.46 12.11 -3.52
CA ALA A 139 -3.46 12.78 -2.72
C ALA A 139 -2.27 13.26 -3.58
N ILE A 140 -1.78 12.45 -4.52
CA ILE A 140 -0.69 12.84 -5.43
C ILE A 140 -1.15 13.94 -6.41
N VAL A 141 -2.34 13.80 -7.01
CA VAL A 141 -2.84 14.76 -8.03
C VAL A 141 -3.11 16.15 -7.44
N ARG A 142 -3.36 16.26 -6.13
CA ARG A 142 -3.52 17.54 -5.44
C ARG A 142 -2.21 18.29 -5.22
N GLU A 143 -1.08 17.59 -5.34
CA GLU A 143 0.23 18.20 -5.18
C GLU A 143 0.61 18.97 -6.45
N PRO A 144 1.20 20.17 -6.34
CA PRO A 144 1.69 20.90 -7.49
C PRO A 144 2.61 20.04 -8.36
N GLY A 145 2.27 19.88 -9.64
CA GLY A 145 3.02 19.04 -10.58
C GLY A 145 2.78 17.53 -10.44
N GLY A 146 1.92 17.09 -9.51
CA GLY A 146 1.54 15.69 -9.37
C GLY A 146 0.59 15.20 -10.45
N PHE A 147 0.83 13.99 -10.97
CA PHE A 147 -0.01 13.41 -12.01
C PHE A 147 -0.08 11.89 -11.89
N VAL A 148 -1.28 11.33 -12.00
CA VAL A 148 -1.51 9.89 -12.12
C VAL A 148 -2.59 9.68 -13.16
N HIS A 149 -2.28 8.89 -14.19
CA HIS A 149 -3.18 8.62 -15.28
C HIS A 149 -4.53 8.06 -14.75
N PRO A 150 -5.69 8.61 -15.14
CA PRO A 150 -6.98 8.36 -14.50
C PRO A 150 -7.49 6.91 -14.63
N ASP A 151 -7.00 6.18 -15.63
CA ASP A 151 -7.38 4.78 -15.87
C ASP A 151 -6.45 3.76 -15.21
N LEU A 152 -5.42 4.22 -14.47
CA LEU A 152 -4.64 3.30 -13.66
C LEU A 152 -5.45 2.84 -12.44
N GLY A 153 -5.14 1.64 -11.97
CA GLY A 153 -5.69 1.07 -10.74
C GLY A 153 -4.94 -0.20 -10.36
N PHE A 154 -5.33 -0.80 -9.23
CA PHE A 154 -4.81 -2.11 -8.84
C PHE A 154 -5.37 -3.22 -9.73
N LEU A 155 -4.47 -4.08 -10.21
CA LEU A 155 -4.76 -5.38 -10.80
C LEU A 155 -4.51 -6.45 -9.72
N VAL A 156 -5.53 -7.26 -9.42
CA VAL A 156 -5.48 -8.29 -8.38
C VAL A 156 -6.11 -9.58 -8.92
N PRO A 157 -5.35 -10.68 -9.07
CA PRO A 157 -3.88 -10.74 -8.99
C PRO A 157 -3.20 -9.93 -10.11
N ALA A 158 -1.91 -9.66 -9.97
CA ALA A 158 -1.14 -8.98 -11.01
C ALA A 158 -0.82 -9.94 -12.17
N PRO A 159 -0.83 -9.48 -13.43
CA PRO A 159 -0.34 -10.27 -14.57
C PRO A 159 1.11 -10.76 -14.44
N SER A 160 1.96 -10.04 -13.70
CA SER A 160 3.34 -10.44 -13.38
C SER A 160 3.45 -11.64 -12.43
N GLY A 161 2.34 -12.11 -11.84
CA GLY A 161 2.33 -13.15 -10.82
C GLY A 161 2.44 -12.62 -9.39
N ALA A 162 2.65 -11.32 -9.20
CA ALA A 162 2.58 -10.69 -7.89
C ALA A 162 1.14 -10.67 -7.35
N ALA A 163 1.01 -10.58 -6.02
CA ALA A 163 -0.31 -10.50 -5.36
C ALA A 163 -1.15 -9.31 -5.87
N ARG A 164 -0.48 -8.22 -6.28
CA ARG A 164 -1.11 -7.05 -6.91
C ARG A 164 -0.09 -6.29 -7.77
N GLY A 165 -0.59 -5.51 -8.72
CA GLY A 165 0.20 -4.59 -9.53
C GLY A 165 -0.59 -3.35 -9.89
N ILE A 166 0.08 -2.30 -10.34
CA ILE A 166 -0.59 -1.13 -10.92
C ILE A 166 -0.71 -1.36 -12.42
N GLY A 167 -1.89 -1.16 -12.99
CA GLY A 167 -2.09 -1.29 -14.42
C GLY A 167 -3.32 -0.57 -14.92
N MET A 168 -3.57 -0.72 -16.21
CA MET A 168 -4.70 -0.08 -16.88
C MET A 168 -5.98 -0.86 -16.55
N VAL A 169 -6.82 -0.34 -15.66
CA VAL A 169 -8.06 -1.02 -15.23
C VAL A 169 -9.27 -0.63 -16.08
N ARG A 170 -9.16 0.47 -16.82
CA ARG A 170 -10.23 1.02 -17.66
C ARG A 170 -9.63 1.50 -18.98
N ASN A 171 -10.47 1.56 -20.00
CA ASN A 171 -10.12 2.26 -21.24
C ASN A 171 -10.85 3.60 -21.33
N GLY A 172 -11.09 4.23 -20.18
CA GLY A 172 -11.84 5.48 -20.10
C GLY A 172 -11.22 6.51 -21.02
N TRP A 173 -9.90 6.53 -21.15
CA TRP A 173 -9.10 7.44 -21.95
C TRP A 173 -9.23 7.23 -23.46
N HIS A 174 -9.10 5.99 -23.94
CA HIS A 174 -9.16 5.71 -25.38
C HIS A 174 -10.61 5.74 -25.90
N GLU A 175 -11.60 5.44 -25.06
CA GLU A 175 -13.02 5.64 -25.35
C GLU A 175 -13.48 7.10 -25.15
N CYS A 176 -12.92 7.86 -24.19
CA CYS A 176 -13.22 9.28 -23.98
C CYS A 176 -12.61 10.16 -25.08
N GLN A 177 -11.37 9.89 -25.51
CA GLN A 177 -10.75 10.54 -26.67
C GLN A 177 -11.51 10.27 -27.98
N LYS A 178 -12.18 9.12 -28.11
CA LYS A 178 -12.98 8.81 -29.31
C LYS A 178 -14.46 9.19 -29.19
N GLN A 179 -15.08 9.11 -28.02
CA GLN A 179 -16.55 9.05 -27.90
C GLN A 179 -17.20 9.64 -26.62
N CYS A 180 -16.50 9.81 -25.49
CA CYS A 180 -17.17 10.03 -24.20
C CYS A 180 -16.85 11.35 -23.48
N LEU A 181 -17.77 11.72 -22.59
CA LEU A 181 -17.67 12.78 -21.59
C LEU A 181 -17.54 12.11 -20.21
N PRO A 182 -16.52 12.43 -19.39
CA PRO A 182 -16.36 11.79 -18.08
C PRO A 182 -17.46 12.24 -17.10
N GLY A 183 -17.92 11.33 -16.21
CA GLY A 183 -18.82 11.64 -15.10
C GLY A 183 -19.85 10.56 -14.71
N ARG A 184 -20.56 10.77 -13.58
CA ARG A 184 -21.75 9.97 -13.16
C ARG A 184 -22.86 10.06 -14.23
N ALA A 185 -23.88 9.20 -14.20
CA ALA A 185 -24.98 9.23 -15.20
C ALA A 185 -25.63 10.63 -15.32
N GLU A 186 -25.86 11.30 -14.20
CA GLU A 186 -26.37 12.69 -14.13
C GLU A 186 -25.41 13.70 -14.76
N GLU A 187 -24.12 13.49 -14.58
CA GLU A 187 -23.06 14.34 -15.11
C GLU A 187 -22.94 14.16 -16.64
N LYS A 188 -23.07 12.92 -17.13
CA LYS A 188 -23.18 12.64 -18.57
C LYS A 188 -24.40 13.31 -19.19
N GLU A 189 -25.55 13.32 -18.50
CA GLU A 189 -26.74 14.04 -18.97
C GLU A 189 -26.53 15.56 -19.00
N ARG A 190 -25.94 16.13 -17.95
CA ARG A 190 -25.64 17.57 -17.89
C ARG A 190 -24.76 17.99 -19.07
N VAL A 191 -23.66 17.28 -19.27
CA VAL A 191 -22.68 17.60 -20.30
C VAL A 191 -23.22 17.31 -21.72
N LYS A 192 -24.12 16.32 -21.87
CA LYS A 192 -24.91 16.12 -23.11
C LYS A 192 -25.83 17.31 -23.40
N LYS A 193 -26.52 17.85 -22.39
CA LYS A 193 -27.36 19.05 -22.53
C LYS A 193 -26.53 20.28 -22.89
N GLU A 194 -25.38 20.47 -22.26
CA GLU A 194 -24.46 21.55 -22.60
C GLU A 194 -23.94 21.44 -24.04
N ARG A 195 -23.52 20.24 -24.49
CA ARG A 195 -23.12 20.01 -25.90
C ARG A 195 -24.21 20.38 -26.90
N LEU A 196 -25.46 20.02 -26.59
CA LEU A 196 -26.60 20.37 -27.43
C LEU A 196 -26.83 21.89 -27.46
N ALA A 197 -26.62 22.59 -26.33
CA ALA A 197 -26.71 24.05 -26.26
C ALA A 197 -25.62 24.73 -27.11
N TYR A 198 -24.35 24.29 -26.99
CA TYR A 198 -23.25 24.80 -27.83
C TYR A 198 -23.52 24.55 -29.33
N LYS A 199 -23.97 23.34 -29.69
CA LYS A 199 -24.33 23.01 -31.07
C LYS A 199 -25.47 23.88 -31.61
N ALA A 200 -26.48 24.18 -30.77
CA ALA A 200 -27.57 25.07 -31.15
C ALA A 200 -27.11 26.52 -31.38
N ASN A 201 -26.10 26.95 -30.64
CA ASN A 201 -25.49 28.28 -30.79
C ASN A 201 -24.40 28.35 -31.87
N ASN A 202 -24.14 27.25 -32.59
CA ASN A 202 -23.05 27.13 -33.56
C ASN A 202 -21.65 27.39 -32.94
N GLU A 203 -21.51 27.11 -31.64
CA GLU A 203 -20.27 27.23 -30.87
C GLU A 203 -19.60 25.86 -30.71
N THR A 204 -18.27 25.85 -30.68
CA THR A 204 -17.51 24.61 -30.48
C THR A 204 -17.53 24.24 -29.00
N TYR A 205 -18.06 23.07 -28.66
CA TYR A 205 -18.04 22.59 -27.27
C TYR A 205 -16.59 22.46 -26.80
N PRO A 206 -16.18 23.13 -25.70
CA PRO A 206 -14.83 22.98 -25.19
C PRO A 206 -14.63 21.52 -24.79
N LEU A 207 -13.71 20.84 -25.48
CA LEU A 207 -13.24 19.54 -25.02
C LEU A 207 -12.61 19.74 -23.62
N PRO A 208 -12.63 18.72 -22.75
CA PRO A 208 -11.76 18.74 -21.57
C PRO A 208 -10.37 19.18 -22.02
N THR A 209 -9.75 20.09 -21.26
CA THR A 209 -8.37 20.54 -21.49
C THR A 209 -7.53 19.36 -21.95
N GLU A 210 -6.81 19.53 -23.06
CA GLU A 210 -5.97 18.48 -23.62
C GLU A 210 -5.22 17.76 -22.51
N PRO A 211 -5.11 16.41 -22.59
CA PRO A 211 -4.33 15.68 -21.63
C PRO A 211 -2.99 16.33 -21.32
N ILE A 212 -2.66 16.41 -20.04
CA ILE A 212 -1.33 16.91 -19.65
C ILE A 212 -0.24 16.02 -20.27
N PHE A 213 -0.47 14.70 -20.31
CA PHE A 213 0.44 13.71 -20.92
C PHE A 213 -0.32 12.62 -21.69
N LYS A 214 0.28 12.09 -22.75
CA LYS A 214 -0.17 10.85 -23.41
C LYS A 214 0.22 9.61 -22.59
N GLN A 215 -0.44 8.48 -22.84
CA GLN A 215 -0.14 7.21 -22.15
C GLN A 215 1.29 6.72 -22.40
N GLU A 216 1.86 7.05 -23.55
CA GLU A 216 3.23 6.73 -23.94
C GLU A 216 4.27 7.68 -23.33
N GLU A 217 3.85 8.80 -22.76
CA GLU A 217 4.72 9.85 -22.24
C GLU A 217 4.93 9.68 -20.74
N ILE A 218 3.88 9.88 -19.94
CA ILE A 218 3.93 9.80 -18.47
C ILE A 218 2.62 9.19 -17.98
N LEU A 219 2.75 8.22 -17.09
CA LEU A 219 1.62 7.55 -16.44
C LEU A 219 1.53 7.90 -14.95
N VAL A 220 2.67 8.13 -14.32
CA VAL A 220 2.79 8.54 -12.92
C VAL A 220 3.88 9.60 -12.80
N ARG A 221 3.61 10.69 -12.08
CA ARG A 221 4.55 11.75 -11.72
C ARG A 221 4.32 12.11 -10.25
N VAL A 222 5.35 11.90 -9.43
CA VAL A 222 5.29 12.13 -7.98
C VAL A 222 6.25 13.24 -7.61
N PRO A 223 5.73 14.43 -7.26
CA PRO A 223 6.56 15.59 -6.95
C PRO A 223 7.34 15.36 -5.65
N LEU A 224 8.51 16.01 -5.54
CA LEU A 224 9.41 15.86 -4.40
C LEU A 224 8.72 16.12 -3.05
N ASN A 225 7.79 17.07 -3.02
CA ASN A 225 7.11 17.51 -1.81
C ASN A 225 6.17 16.44 -1.20
N TYR A 226 5.80 15.39 -1.93
CA TYR A 226 4.97 14.27 -1.46
C TYR A 226 5.79 12.99 -1.21
N GLN A 227 7.07 12.97 -1.59
CA GLN A 227 7.98 11.87 -1.29
C GLN A 227 8.37 11.86 0.19
N MET A 228 8.74 10.70 0.72
CA MET A 228 9.38 10.62 2.04
C MET A 228 10.89 10.64 1.83
N THR A 229 11.53 11.72 2.27
CA THR A 229 12.96 12.01 2.05
C THR A 229 13.70 12.20 3.37
N ARG A 230 15.03 12.12 3.34
CA ARG A 230 15.88 12.43 4.51
C ARG A 230 15.57 13.80 5.10
N ALA A 231 15.48 14.83 4.25
CA ALA A 231 15.23 16.19 4.70
C ALA A 231 13.90 16.31 5.44
N LYS A 232 12.83 15.71 4.88
CA LYS A 232 11.50 15.73 5.52
C LYS A 232 11.49 14.88 6.80
N ALA A 233 12.18 13.76 6.82
CA ALA A 233 12.32 12.93 8.01
C ALA A 233 13.03 13.68 9.15
N LEU A 234 14.13 14.37 8.87
CA LEU A 234 14.85 15.18 9.86
C LEU A 234 14.00 16.34 10.37
N GLU A 235 13.28 17.04 9.48
CA GLU A 235 12.34 18.11 9.85
C GLU A 235 11.27 17.64 10.84
N VAL A 236 10.73 16.44 10.64
CA VAL A 236 9.67 15.88 11.48
C VAL A 236 10.21 15.26 12.76
N LEU A 237 11.30 14.49 12.67
CA LEU A 237 11.80 13.70 13.79
C LEU A 237 12.65 14.52 14.76
N LEU A 238 13.54 15.41 14.29
CA LEU A 238 14.45 16.15 15.18
C LEU A 238 13.74 16.90 16.32
N PRO A 239 12.62 17.61 16.09
CA PRO A 239 11.91 18.30 17.16
C PRO A 239 11.32 17.38 18.23
N LEU A 240 11.13 16.09 17.93
CA LEU A 240 10.56 15.11 18.86
C LEU A 240 11.60 14.53 19.82
N ILE A 241 12.89 14.63 19.47
CA ILE A 241 13.97 13.96 20.18
C ILE A 241 14.68 14.96 21.08
N PRO A 242 14.79 14.71 22.41
CA PRO A 242 15.49 15.59 23.33
C PRO A 242 16.95 15.83 22.92
N ALA A 243 17.47 17.02 23.20
CA ALA A 243 18.83 17.41 22.83
C ALA A 243 19.89 16.44 23.39
N GLU A 244 19.66 15.89 24.58
CA GLU A 244 20.55 14.92 25.22
C GLU A 244 20.66 13.62 24.40
N VAL A 245 19.55 13.19 23.81
CA VAL A 245 19.51 11.99 22.95
C VAL A 245 20.16 12.30 21.61
N GLN A 246 19.93 13.49 21.04
CA GLN A 246 20.58 13.91 19.80
C GLN A 246 22.11 13.96 19.92
N VAL A 247 22.66 14.33 21.09
CA VAL A 247 24.12 14.31 21.32
C VAL A 247 24.66 12.88 21.40
N LYS A 248 23.89 11.96 22.01
CA LYS A 248 24.31 10.56 22.20
C LYS A 248 24.12 9.69 20.95
N ALA A 249 23.06 9.96 20.21
CA ALA A 249 22.61 9.21 19.04
C ALA A 249 22.10 10.22 18.00
N GLY A 250 23.05 10.86 17.32
CA GLY A 250 22.76 11.93 16.37
C GLY A 250 22.01 11.41 15.15
N MET A 251 20.75 11.82 14.98
CA MET A 251 19.96 11.42 13.81
C MET A 251 20.60 11.86 12.49
N SER A 252 21.38 12.94 12.48
CA SER A 252 22.11 13.41 11.29
C SER A 252 23.21 12.45 10.82
N GLU A 253 23.67 11.54 11.68
CA GLU A 253 24.73 10.57 11.37
C GLU A 253 24.16 9.23 10.88
N LEU A 254 22.85 9.02 11.03
CA LEU A 254 22.18 7.82 10.55
C LEU A 254 22.15 7.81 9.02
N ASP A 255 22.31 6.62 8.45
CA ASP A 255 22.10 6.37 7.03
C ASP A 255 20.66 6.71 6.58
N ASP A 256 20.50 7.08 5.32
CA ASP A 256 19.19 7.45 4.74
C ASP A 256 18.15 6.34 4.94
N ALA A 257 18.54 5.07 4.81
CA ALA A 257 17.62 3.95 5.02
C ALA A 257 17.08 3.94 6.46
N ILE A 258 17.95 4.07 7.46
CA ILE A 258 17.55 4.02 8.87
C ILE A 258 16.67 5.22 9.24
N ILE A 259 16.97 6.41 8.73
CA ILE A 259 16.13 7.59 8.94
C ILE A 259 14.74 7.37 8.33
N LEU A 260 14.66 6.83 7.12
CA LEU A 260 13.38 6.51 6.49
C LEU A 260 12.59 5.46 7.27
N VAL A 261 13.26 4.48 7.89
CA VAL A 261 12.61 3.48 8.75
C VAL A 261 11.94 4.15 9.95
N LEU A 262 12.67 5.00 10.67
CA LEU A 262 12.11 5.74 11.81
C LEU A 262 10.97 6.66 11.37
N PHE A 263 11.14 7.34 10.24
CA PHE A 263 10.14 8.28 9.72
C PHE A 263 8.86 7.57 9.28
N LEU A 264 8.96 6.47 8.54
CA LEU A 264 7.81 5.67 8.13
C LEU A 264 7.10 5.03 9.33
N ALA A 265 7.85 4.54 10.32
CA ALA A 265 7.29 4.00 11.55
C ALA A 265 6.51 5.07 12.33
N HIS A 266 7.09 6.27 12.47
CA HIS A 266 6.45 7.43 13.11
C HIS A 266 5.15 7.81 12.39
N GLU A 267 5.20 8.05 11.08
CA GLU A 267 4.05 8.48 10.29
C GLU A 267 2.91 7.44 10.31
N ARG A 268 3.24 6.14 10.37
CA ARG A 268 2.23 5.10 10.58
C ARG A 268 1.55 5.21 11.94
N GLY A 269 2.28 5.56 12.99
CA GLY A 269 1.73 5.82 14.33
C GLY A 269 0.89 7.09 14.42
N VAL A 270 1.23 8.13 13.65
CA VAL A 270 0.40 9.35 13.50
C VAL A 270 -0.98 9.02 12.90
N GLY A 271 -1.05 7.97 12.07
CA GLY A 271 -2.29 7.44 11.55
C GLY A 271 -3.02 8.45 10.66
N ARG A 272 -4.31 8.69 10.91
CA ARG A 272 -5.16 9.54 10.05
C ARG A 272 -4.70 10.99 9.88
N TYR A 273 -3.82 11.47 10.76
CA TYR A 273 -3.27 12.83 10.67
C TYR A 273 -1.98 12.88 9.86
N SER A 274 -1.41 11.73 9.50
CA SER A 274 -0.26 11.66 8.62
C SER A 274 -0.67 12.09 7.22
N ARG A 275 0.11 12.99 6.63
CA ARG A 275 -0.03 13.37 5.23
C ARG A 275 0.14 12.15 4.31
N TRP A 276 0.97 11.19 4.71
CA TRP A 276 1.26 9.98 3.95
C TRP A 276 0.33 8.82 4.30
N MET A 277 -0.73 9.03 5.10
CA MET A 277 -1.67 7.96 5.43
C MET A 277 -2.27 7.25 4.20
N PRO A 278 -2.63 7.95 3.09
CA PRO A 278 -3.06 7.27 1.86
C PRO A 278 -2.02 6.29 1.30
N TYR A 279 -0.75 6.66 1.40
CA TYR A 279 0.37 5.81 0.97
C TYR A 279 0.57 4.65 1.96
N ILE A 280 0.64 4.93 3.26
CA ILE A 280 0.83 3.90 4.29
C ILE A 280 -0.31 2.87 4.26
N ALA A 281 -1.56 3.29 4.06
CA ALA A 281 -2.70 2.39 3.91
C ALA A 281 -2.62 1.47 2.69
N SER A 282 -1.86 1.87 1.67
CA SER A 282 -1.63 1.06 0.47
C SER A 282 -0.48 0.07 0.63
N LEU A 283 0.37 0.21 1.65
CA LEU A 283 1.49 -0.70 1.89
C LEU A 283 1.00 -2.06 2.40
N PRO A 284 1.72 -3.16 2.08
CA PRO A 284 1.34 -4.48 2.60
C PRO A 284 1.48 -4.50 4.13
N PRO A 285 0.52 -5.08 4.87
CA PRO A 285 0.65 -5.24 6.32
C PRO A 285 1.83 -6.14 6.68
N GLU A 286 2.16 -7.08 5.80
CA GLU A 286 3.28 -8.01 5.91
C GLU A 286 4.14 -7.93 4.64
N PRO A 287 5.10 -6.99 4.58
CA PRO A 287 6.00 -6.87 3.42
C PRO A 287 6.87 -8.13 3.28
N SER A 288 6.91 -8.70 2.08
CA SER A 288 7.71 -9.88 1.73
C SER A 288 9.20 -9.56 1.72
N CYS A 289 9.81 -9.38 2.88
CA CYS A 289 11.24 -9.15 3.01
C CYS A 289 11.89 -10.20 3.92
N GLY A 290 13.10 -10.62 3.57
CA GLY A 290 13.87 -11.64 4.31
C GLY A 290 14.34 -11.20 5.70
N TYR A 291 14.23 -9.91 6.02
CA TYR A 291 14.48 -9.38 7.36
C TYR A 291 13.29 -9.60 8.32
N SER A 292 12.15 -10.09 7.85
CA SER A 292 10.97 -10.33 8.70
C SER A 292 11.07 -11.67 9.42
N ARG A 293 11.12 -11.64 10.75
CA ARG A 293 11.01 -12.85 11.59
C ARG A 293 9.71 -13.60 11.35
N ASN A 294 8.60 -12.86 11.23
CA ASN A 294 7.27 -13.43 11.11
C ASN A 294 7.06 -14.14 9.78
N LEU A 295 7.69 -13.64 8.71
CA LEU A 295 7.59 -14.24 7.38
C LEU A 295 8.65 -15.32 7.11
N ARG A 296 9.59 -15.53 8.03
CA ARG A 296 10.68 -16.50 7.85
C ARG A 296 10.19 -17.90 7.45
N PRO A 297 9.13 -18.49 8.06
CA PRO A 297 8.64 -19.79 7.63
C PRO A 297 8.24 -19.82 6.15
N TYR A 298 7.46 -18.81 5.70
CA TYR A 298 7.04 -18.70 4.30
C TYR A 298 8.23 -18.47 3.35
N MET A 299 9.24 -17.72 3.78
CA MET A 299 10.47 -17.52 3.00
C MET A 299 11.25 -18.84 2.86
N LEU A 300 11.33 -19.65 3.91
CA LEU A 300 11.98 -20.97 3.84
C LEU A 300 11.22 -21.94 2.91
N ASP A 301 9.88 -21.90 2.93
CA ASP A 301 9.06 -22.66 1.99
C ASP A 301 9.29 -22.19 0.55
N ALA A 302 9.39 -20.87 0.32
CA ALA A 302 9.71 -20.30 -0.98
C ALA A 302 11.11 -20.71 -1.48
N LEU A 303 12.10 -20.88 -0.59
CA LEU A 303 13.41 -21.42 -0.97
C LEU A 303 13.31 -22.87 -1.47
N ALA A 304 12.46 -23.69 -0.85
CA ALA A 304 12.24 -25.06 -1.32
C ALA A 304 11.65 -25.07 -2.73
N VAL A 305 10.65 -24.20 -2.99
CA VAL A 305 10.05 -24.03 -4.32
C VAL A 305 11.08 -23.52 -5.34
N LEU A 306 11.87 -22.50 -5.00
CA LEU A 306 12.93 -21.97 -5.87
C LEU A 306 13.92 -23.06 -6.29
N ARG A 307 14.28 -23.95 -5.37
CA ARG A 307 15.17 -25.08 -5.64
C ARG A 307 14.51 -26.18 -6.46
N GLU A 308 13.33 -26.62 -6.05
CA GLU A 308 12.72 -27.85 -6.55
C GLU A 308 11.93 -27.63 -7.85
N GLU A 309 11.34 -26.45 -8.04
CA GLU A 309 10.51 -26.14 -9.21
C GLU A 309 11.22 -25.24 -10.23
N LEU A 310 12.12 -24.36 -9.77
CA LEU A 310 12.76 -23.34 -10.61
C LEU A 310 14.27 -23.56 -10.81
N ASP A 311 14.85 -24.64 -10.24
CA ASP A 311 16.26 -25.01 -10.36
C ASP A 311 17.22 -23.86 -9.96
N VAL A 312 16.79 -22.99 -9.06
CA VAL A 312 17.61 -21.90 -8.52
C VAL A 312 18.54 -22.48 -7.45
N PRO A 313 19.87 -22.33 -7.55
CA PRO A 313 20.79 -22.79 -6.53
C PRO A 313 20.67 -21.93 -5.29
N THR A 314 20.13 -22.52 -4.23
CA THR A 314 19.80 -21.87 -2.95
C THR A 314 20.66 -22.41 -1.80
N GLU A 315 21.76 -23.09 -2.10
CA GLU A 315 22.67 -23.64 -1.09
C GLU A 315 23.17 -22.53 -0.15
N GLY A 316 22.96 -22.72 1.16
CA GLY A 316 23.36 -21.76 2.19
C GLY A 316 22.42 -20.55 2.36
N TRP A 317 21.40 -20.38 1.50
CA TRP A 317 20.49 -19.22 1.60
C TRP A 317 19.67 -19.22 2.89
N SER A 318 19.31 -20.39 3.42
CA SER A 318 18.58 -20.49 4.69
C SER A 318 19.40 -19.99 5.89
N GLU A 319 20.71 -20.23 5.88
CA GLU A 319 21.64 -19.72 6.90
C GLU A 319 21.84 -18.21 6.75
N GLU A 320 22.01 -17.72 5.52
CA GLU A 320 22.12 -16.28 5.25
C GLU A 320 20.84 -15.53 5.60
N LEU A 321 19.67 -16.09 5.30
CA LEU A 321 18.38 -15.53 5.70
C LEU A 321 18.28 -15.44 7.23
N SER A 322 18.70 -16.49 7.94
CA SER A 322 18.70 -16.50 9.40
C SER A 322 19.65 -15.44 9.98
N ARG A 323 20.84 -15.27 9.38
CA ARG A 323 21.79 -14.21 9.75
C ARG A 323 21.21 -12.82 9.49
N ALA A 324 20.63 -12.60 8.30
CA ALA A 324 20.04 -11.34 7.90
C ALA A 324 18.89 -10.94 8.84
N THR A 325 18.01 -11.89 9.19
CA THR A 325 16.94 -11.57 10.13
C THR A 325 17.48 -11.26 11.53
N ALA A 326 18.44 -12.03 12.06
CA ALA A 326 19.00 -11.77 13.38
C ALA A 326 19.72 -10.40 13.45
N TYR A 327 20.40 -10.03 12.37
CA TYR A 327 21.02 -8.71 12.25
C TYR A 327 19.98 -7.59 12.21
N ALA A 328 18.89 -7.77 11.44
CA ALA A 328 17.80 -6.82 11.41
C ALA A 328 17.11 -6.67 12.78
N GLU A 329 16.90 -7.76 13.52
CA GLU A 329 16.38 -7.72 14.90
C GLU A 329 17.27 -6.87 15.81
N THR A 330 18.60 -7.01 15.68
CA THR A 330 19.56 -6.19 16.45
C THR A 330 19.42 -4.69 16.13
N ILE A 331 19.25 -4.35 14.86
CA ILE A 331 19.01 -2.96 14.42
C ILE A 331 17.69 -2.46 15.00
N VAL A 332 16.60 -3.23 14.87
CA VAL A 332 15.27 -2.87 15.36
C VAL A 332 15.29 -2.64 16.87
N GLU A 333 15.94 -3.50 17.64
CA GLU A 333 16.07 -3.37 19.09
C GLU A 333 16.83 -2.10 19.48
N ALA A 334 17.94 -1.80 18.79
CA ALA A 334 18.70 -0.58 19.03
C ALA A 334 17.87 0.68 18.72
N LEU A 335 17.19 0.72 17.57
CA LEU A 335 16.34 1.84 17.19
C LEU A 335 15.13 2.01 18.12
N ALA A 336 14.47 0.91 18.50
CA ALA A 336 13.35 0.93 19.44
C ALA A 336 13.78 1.43 20.82
N LYS A 337 15.00 1.09 21.26
CA LYS A 337 15.55 1.57 22.52
C LYS A 337 15.89 3.06 22.48
N ASP A 338 16.61 3.49 21.45
CA ASP A 338 17.18 4.85 21.40
C ASP A 338 16.16 5.90 20.94
N TYR A 339 15.25 5.54 20.04
CA TYR A 339 14.29 6.47 19.42
C TYR A 339 12.83 6.14 19.69
N GLY A 340 12.53 4.89 20.07
CA GLY A 340 11.16 4.42 20.30
C GLY A 340 10.29 5.25 21.22
N PRO A 341 10.80 5.76 22.37
CA PRO A 341 10.03 6.62 23.28
C PRO A 341 9.56 7.94 22.66
N TYR A 342 10.16 8.38 21.54
CA TYR A 342 9.93 9.69 20.94
C TYR A 342 9.10 9.63 19.65
N ILE A 343 8.91 8.44 19.07
CA ILE A 343 8.12 8.26 17.86
C ILE A 343 6.71 7.75 18.16
N GLN A 344 5.75 8.11 17.31
CA GLN A 344 4.39 7.60 17.43
C GLN A 344 4.34 6.15 16.93
N THR A 345 3.55 5.32 17.61
CA THR A 345 3.37 3.91 17.26
C THR A 345 1.87 3.58 17.30
N PRO A 346 1.34 2.78 16.36
CA PRO A 346 -0.05 2.32 16.42
C PRO A 346 -0.36 1.64 17.75
N SER A 347 -1.55 1.87 18.29
CA SER A 347 -1.93 1.38 19.63
C SER A 347 -1.96 -0.15 19.76
N ASP A 348 -2.09 -0.86 18.64
CA ASP A 348 -2.16 -2.32 18.55
C ASP A 348 -0.79 -2.97 18.24
N LYS A 349 0.29 -2.19 18.17
CA LYS A 349 1.64 -2.69 17.82
C LYS A 349 2.67 -2.29 18.88
N SER A 350 3.67 -3.14 19.08
CA SER A 350 4.87 -2.72 19.80
C SER A 350 5.70 -1.78 18.92
N VAL A 351 6.53 -0.94 19.55
CA VAL A 351 7.46 -0.06 18.82
C VAL A 351 8.41 -0.87 17.94
N ALA A 352 8.95 -1.98 18.47
CA ALA A 352 9.85 -2.86 17.75
C ALA A 352 9.17 -3.49 16.53
N ASP A 353 7.92 -3.99 16.65
CA ASP A 353 7.19 -4.55 15.51
C ASP A 353 6.90 -3.51 14.44
N ASN A 354 6.60 -2.27 14.84
CA ASN A 354 6.35 -1.18 13.90
C ASN A 354 7.63 -0.76 13.15
N ILE A 355 8.76 -0.69 13.84
CA ILE A 355 10.08 -0.44 13.23
C ILE A 355 10.50 -1.59 12.32
N ALA A 356 10.30 -2.85 12.73
CA ALA A 356 10.59 -4.02 11.91
C ALA A 356 9.76 -4.03 10.61
N TRP A 357 8.47 -3.69 10.71
CA TRP A 357 7.61 -3.51 9.54
C TRP A 357 8.16 -2.41 8.62
N ALA A 358 8.51 -1.25 9.17
CA ALA A 358 9.04 -0.13 8.38
C ALA A 358 10.38 -0.47 7.72
N LEU A 359 11.25 -1.22 8.40
CA LEU A 359 12.52 -1.73 7.87
C LEU A 359 12.30 -2.56 6.61
N CYS A 360 11.37 -3.52 6.65
CA CYS A 360 11.04 -4.29 5.47
C CYS A 360 10.45 -3.45 4.33
N GLN A 361 9.61 -2.46 4.64
CA GLN A 361 9.08 -1.57 3.60
C GLN A 361 10.21 -0.77 2.95
N VAL A 362 11.08 -0.13 3.74
CA VAL A 362 12.19 0.66 3.21
C VAL A 362 13.13 -0.21 2.39
N ALA A 363 13.53 -1.38 2.90
CA ALA A 363 14.41 -2.29 2.17
C ALA A 363 13.81 -2.75 0.83
N SER A 364 12.48 -2.96 0.77
CA SER A 364 11.83 -3.49 -0.42
C SER A 364 11.35 -2.43 -1.42
N ARG A 365 11.20 -1.18 -1.00
CA ARG A 365 10.48 -0.12 -1.76
C ARG A 365 11.27 1.15 -1.97
N ALA A 366 12.28 1.40 -1.15
CA ALA A 366 13.00 2.65 -1.26
C ALA A 366 13.78 2.73 -2.57
N THR A 367 13.69 3.87 -3.22
CA THR A 367 14.22 4.12 -4.55
C THR A 367 15.43 5.04 -4.45
N ALA A 368 16.50 4.68 -5.15
CA ALA A 368 17.71 5.48 -5.20
C ALA A 368 17.46 6.81 -5.90
N GLY A 369 18.16 7.84 -5.45
CA GLY A 369 17.96 9.23 -5.85
C GLY A 369 19.25 10.04 -5.93
N SER A 370 19.12 11.26 -6.45
CA SER A 370 20.19 12.24 -6.39
C SER A 370 20.54 12.64 -4.96
N GLU A 371 21.83 12.74 -4.66
CA GLU A 371 22.33 13.18 -3.34
C GLU A 371 21.71 14.51 -2.88
N LYS A 372 21.41 15.41 -3.84
CA LYS A 372 20.77 16.70 -3.60
C LYS A 372 19.47 16.58 -2.79
N HIS A 373 18.71 15.52 -3.01
CA HIS A 373 17.37 15.34 -2.44
C HIS A 373 17.28 14.13 -1.49
N GLY A 374 18.43 13.53 -1.15
CA GLY A 374 18.55 12.26 -0.44
C GLY A 374 18.81 11.10 -1.39
N THR A 375 19.81 10.28 -1.06
CA THR A 375 20.25 9.16 -1.91
C THR A 375 19.24 8.03 -1.93
N LEU A 376 18.36 7.96 -0.92
CA LEU A 376 17.30 6.97 -0.81
C LEU A 376 15.98 7.62 -0.37
N ARG A 377 14.87 7.25 -1.00
CA ARG A 377 13.53 7.85 -0.76
C ARG A 377 12.41 6.83 -0.90
N LEU A 378 11.31 7.01 -0.18
CA LEU A 378 10.05 6.31 -0.50
C LEU A 378 9.21 7.22 -1.40
N ILE A 379 8.74 6.67 -2.52
CA ILE A 379 8.04 7.44 -3.55
C ILE A 379 6.64 6.84 -3.72
N PRO A 380 5.63 7.41 -3.03
CA PRO A 380 4.27 6.89 -3.05
C PRO A 380 3.77 6.62 -4.47
N MET A 381 3.07 5.50 -4.68
CA MET A 381 2.61 4.97 -5.99
C MET A 381 3.71 4.38 -6.88
N ILE A 382 4.91 4.96 -6.94
CA ILE A 382 5.98 4.46 -7.82
C ILE A 382 6.53 3.12 -7.30
N ASP A 383 6.74 3.00 -5.99
CA ASP A 383 7.20 1.74 -5.37
C ASP A 383 6.18 0.58 -5.38
N GLN A 384 4.99 0.80 -5.93
CA GLN A 384 3.94 -0.21 -6.10
C GLN A 384 3.92 -0.81 -7.50
N ILE A 385 4.80 -0.33 -8.38
CA ILE A 385 4.99 -0.82 -9.75
C ILE A 385 5.95 -1.99 -9.68
N ASN A 386 5.54 -3.15 -10.21
CA ASN A 386 6.34 -4.37 -10.15
C ASN A 386 7.50 -4.38 -11.17
N HIS A 387 8.42 -5.32 -10.95
CA HIS A 387 9.63 -5.46 -11.74
C HIS A 387 9.42 -6.11 -13.12
N ASP A 388 10.14 -5.63 -14.13
CA ASP A 388 10.40 -6.34 -15.39
C ASP A 388 11.72 -5.83 -16.01
N GLU A 389 12.63 -6.73 -16.38
CA GLU A 389 13.92 -6.38 -16.96
C GLU A 389 13.80 -5.51 -18.23
N SER A 390 12.78 -5.77 -19.06
CA SER A 390 12.57 -5.12 -20.35
C SER A 390 11.84 -3.78 -20.25
N ALA A 391 11.38 -3.41 -19.06
CA ALA A 391 10.75 -2.14 -18.78
C ALA A 391 11.78 -1.01 -18.62
N ALA A 392 11.30 0.24 -18.62
CA ALA A 392 12.14 1.37 -18.27
C ALA A 392 12.28 1.47 -16.75
N GLY A 393 13.41 2.00 -16.27
CA GLY A 393 13.56 2.36 -14.87
C GLY A 393 12.75 3.59 -14.48
N PHE A 394 12.73 3.87 -13.18
CA PHE A 394 12.22 5.12 -12.65
C PHE A 394 13.13 6.28 -13.09
N ILE A 395 12.53 7.42 -13.45
CA ILE A 395 13.28 8.58 -13.93
C ILE A 395 13.10 9.72 -12.93
N GLU A 396 14.19 10.13 -12.30
CA GLU A 396 14.25 11.38 -11.54
C GLU A 396 14.50 12.56 -12.49
N LEU A 397 13.66 13.58 -12.41
CA LEU A 397 13.83 14.81 -13.16
C LEU A 397 14.91 15.69 -12.52
N THR A 398 15.80 16.22 -13.35
CA THR A 398 16.85 17.15 -12.95
C THR A 398 16.37 18.60 -12.94
N GLY A 399 15.32 18.91 -13.70
CA GLY A 399 14.77 20.25 -13.95
C GLY A 399 15.38 20.96 -15.16
N ARG A 400 16.18 20.23 -15.94
CA ARG A 400 16.86 20.73 -17.16
C ARG A 400 16.37 20.05 -18.42
N GLU A 401 15.44 19.10 -18.29
CA GLU A 401 14.85 18.37 -19.41
C GLU A 401 14.09 19.36 -20.30
N ARG A 402 14.38 19.33 -21.61
CA ARG A 402 13.67 20.11 -22.63
C ARG A 402 13.34 19.21 -23.82
N ILE A 403 12.10 19.25 -24.29
CA ILE A 403 11.64 18.51 -25.48
C ILE A 403 12.45 18.94 -26.71
N GLU A 404 12.78 20.23 -26.79
CA GLU A 404 13.64 20.83 -27.82
C GLU A 404 15.01 20.14 -27.91
N ASN A 405 15.54 19.68 -26.76
CA ASN A 405 16.82 18.97 -26.65
C ASN A 405 16.66 17.44 -26.78
N GLY A 406 15.50 16.95 -27.22
CA GLY A 406 15.22 15.53 -27.40
C GLY A 406 14.79 14.79 -26.12
N HIS A 407 14.54 15.51 -25.01
CA HIS A 407 13.91 14.90 -23.84
C HIS A 407 12.42 14.62 -24.11
N PHE A 408 11.81 13.81 -23.25
CA PHE A 408 10.41 13.42 -23.39
C PHE A 408 9.45 14.31 -22.60
N ILE A 409 9.98 15.30 -21.88
CA ILE A 409 9.24 16.22 -21.03
C ILE A 409 10.02 17.54 -20.93
N ASP A 410 9.30 18.64 -20.82
CA ASP A 410 9.83 19.91 -20.34
C ASP A 410 9.70 19.96 -18.81
N ALA A 411 10.83 19.96 -18.11
CA ALA A 411 10.86 20.04 -16.65
C ALA A 411 11.56 21.32 -16.21
N THR A 412 11.00 22.02 -15.24
CA THR A 412 11.60 23.25 -14.68
C THR A 412 12.45 22.93 -13.45
N GLU A 413 13.21 23.90 -12.93
CA GLU A 413 14.00 23.67 -11.71
C GLU A 413 13.12 23.27 -10.51
N ASP A 414 11.88 23.74 -10.47
CA ASP A 414 10.88 23.36 -9.45
C ASP A 414 10.50 21.87 -9.52
N ASP A 415 10.73 21.23 -10.68
CA ASP A 415 10.48 19.81 -10.88
C ASP A 415 11.66 18.93 -10.49
N SER A 416 12.81 19.52 -10.12
CA SER A 416 14.01 18.79 -9.68
C SER A 416 13.70 17.85 -8.52
N GLY A 417 14.03 16.57 -8.67
CA GLY A 417 13.76 15.53 -7.68
C GLY A 417 12.39 14.86 -7.81
N THR A 418 11.54 15.32 -8.74
CA THR A 418 10.29 14.63 -9.11
C THR A 418 10.60 13.32 -9.81
N PHE A 419 9.88 12.25 -9.47
CA PHE A 419 9.98 10.99 -10.20
C PHE A 419 8.84 10.82 -11.19
N VAL A 420 9.16 10.29 -12.37
CA VAL A 420 8.19 9.95 -13.41
C VAL A 420 8.35 8.50 -13.84
N VAL A 421 7.21 7.89 -14.16
CA VAL A 421 7.13 6.55 -14.74
C VAL A 421 6.31 6.59 -16.01
N ARG A 422 6.79 5.85 -17.01
CA ARG A 422 6.19 5.72 -18.33
C ARG A 422 6.10 4.26 -18.73
N SER A 423 5.19 3.94 -19.64
CA SER A 423 5.13 2.58 -20.18
C SER A 423 6.19 2.38 -21.26
N PHE A 424 7.08 1.43 -21.01
CA PHE A 424 8.12 1.02 -21.94
C PHE A 424 8.14 -0.51 -22.00
N ARG A 425 8.06 -1.08 -23.20
CA ARG A 425 8.01 -2.52 -23.42
C ARG A 425 8.80 -2.89 -24.66
N HIS A 426 9.71 -3.86 -24.53
CA HIS A 426 10.56 -4.36 -25.63
C HIS A 426 11.30 -3.23 -26.36
N GLY A 427 11.94 -2.33 -25.62
CA GLY A 427 12.74 -1.25 -26.22
C GLY A 427 11.93 -0.10 -26.81
N ARG A 428 10.60 -0.05 -26.64
CA ARG A 428 9.74 0.98 -27.23
C ARG A 428 8.72 1.53 -26.25
N ARG A 429 8.40 2.83 -26.39
CA ARG A 429 7.26 3.47 -25.73
C ARG A 429 5.97 2.94 -26.33
N LYS A 430 5.05 2.48 -25.50
CA LYS A 430 3.75 1.93 -25.93
C LYS A 430 2.67 2.27 -24.92
N ALA A 431 1.46 2.57 -25.39
CA ALA A 431 0.30 2.66 -24.51
C ALA A 431 0.00 1.31 -23.85
N LEU A 432 -0.53 1.37 -22.64
CA LEU A 432 -1.04 0.19 -21.94
C LEU A 432 -2.48 -0.09 -22.39
N LYS A 433 -2.76 -1.34 -22.72
CA LYS A 433 -4.13 -1.83 -22.91
C LYS A 433 -4.76 -2.15 -21.56
N VAL A 434 -6.09 -2.14 -21.51
CA VAL A 434 -6.82 -2.62 -20.32
C VAL A 434 -6.37 -4.04 -19.95
N GLY A 435 -6.16 -4.25 -18.66
CA GLY A 435 -5.62 -5.49 -18.09
C GLY A 435 -4.10 -5.59 -18.15
N GLN A 436 -3.40 -4.65 -18.81
CA GLN A 436 -1.94 -4.63 -18.80
C GLN A 436 -1.40 -3.90 -17.59
N GLU A 437 -0.43 -4.54 -16.96
CA GLU A 437 0.33 -3.98 -15.85
C GLU A 437 1.32 -2.90 -16.33
N LEU A 438 1.49 -1.85 -15.54
CA LEU A 438 2.63 -0.96 -15.64
C LEU A 438 3.78 -1.62 -14.89
N LEU A 439 4.91 -1.81 -15.56
CA LEU A 439 6.10 -2.46 -15.01
C LEU A 439 7.27 -1.48 -15.09
N ALA A 440 8.26 -1.68 -14.22
CA ALA A 440 9.49 -0.89 -14.19
C ALA A 440 10.70 -1.77 -13.95
N ASN A 441 11.85 -1.39 -14.50
CA ASN A 441 13.11 -2.03 -14.16
C ASN A 441 13.64 -1.38 -12.87
N TYR A 442 13.86 -2.17 -11.80
CA TYR A 442 14.33 -1.65 -10.51
C TYR A 442 15.78 -1.19 -10.55
N ASN A 443 16.52 -1.55 -11.61
CA ASN A 443 17.89 -1.10 -11.88
C ASN A 443 18.84 -1.31 -10.70
N VAL A 444 18.83 -2.52 -10.14
CA VAL A 444 19.78 -2.97 -9.11
C VAL A 444 20.77 -3.97 -9.71
N PRO A 445 21.70 -3.53 -10.59
CA PRO A 445 22.54 -4.44 -11.37
C PRO A 445 23.47 -5.30 -10.49
N HIS A 446 23.88 -4.77 -9.33
CA HIS A 446 24.81 -5.41 -8.41
C HIS A 446 24.15 -6.39 -7.44
N TYR A 447 22.82 -6.45 -7.39
CA TYR A 447 22.13 -7.38 -6.51
C TYR A 447 22.32 -8.79 -7.04
N SER A 448 22.84 -9.64 -6.18
CA SER A 448 22.88 -11.07 -6.38
C SER A 448 21.47 -11.67 -6.22
N PRO A 449 21.20 -12.88 -6.73
CA PRO A 449 19.91 -13.55 -6.54
C PRO A 449 19.44 -13.60 -5.07
N LEU A 450 20.38 -13.81 -4.14
CA LEU A 450 20.08 -13.80 -2.70
C LEU A 450 19.71 -12.40 -2.20
N ASP A 451 20.36 -11.33 -2.69
CA ASP A 451 20.01 -9.95 -2.31
C ASP A 451 18.60 -9.58 -2.78
N TRP A 452 18.21 -9.99 -3.99
CA TRP A 452 16.84 -9.88 -4.47
C TRP A 452 15.86 -10.60 -3.54
N PHE A 453 16.16 -11.83 -3.18
CA PHE A 453 15.29 -12.62 -2.30
C PHE A 453 15.17 -11.99 -0.90
N VAL A 454 16.28 -11.56 -0.30
CA VAL A 454 16.31 -11.01 1.06
C VAL A 454 15.71 -9.60 1.11
N SER A 455 16.05 -8.71 0.17
CA SER A 455 15.56 -7.33 0.21
C SER A 455 14.17 -7.15 -0.39
N LEU A 456 13.86 -7.87 -1.47
CA LEU A 456 12.64 -7.66 -2.27
C LEU A 456 11.61 -8.80 -2.15
N GLY A 457 12.02 -9.98 -1.64
CA GLY A 457 11.12 -11.11 -1.40
C GLY A 457 10.85 -12.00 -2.61
N PHE A 458 11.58 -11.82 -3.71
CA PHE A 458 11.46 -12.64 -4.90
C PHE A 458 12.78 -12.68 -5.68
N VAL A 459 12.92 -13.64 -6.58
CA VAL A 459 14.06 -13.73 -7.52
C VAL A 459 13.51 -13.63 -8.94
N PRO A 460 13.82 -12.56 -9.69
CA PRO A 460 13.30 -12.43 -11.04
C PRO A 460 14.00 -13.43 -11.99
N PRO A 461 13.33 -13.89 -13.07
CA PRO A 461 13.84 -14.93 -13.97
C PRO A 461 15.26 -14.66 -14.50
N GLU A 462 15.56 -13.42 -14.86
CA GLU A 462 16.86 -12.97 -15.37
C GLU A 462 17.99 -13.02 -14.32
N LYS A 463 17.66 -13.23 -13.04
CA LYS A 463 18.59 -13.40 -11.93
C LYS A 463 18.62 -14.82 -11.37
N GLN A 464 17.94 -15.79 -11.99
CA GLN A 464 17.94 -17.19 -11.53
C GLN A 464 19.24 -17.96 -11.88
N THR A 465 20.29 -17.25 -12.28
CA THR A 465 21.62 -17.82 -12.53
C THR A 465 22.31 -18.28 -11.24
N PRO A 466 23.31 -19.18 -11.31
CA PRO A 466 24.04 -19.61 -10.14
C PRO A 466 24.61 -18.46 -9.31
N TRP A 467 24.29 -18.43 -8.02
CA TRP A 467 24.86 -17.49 -7.08
C TRP A 467 26.24 -17.97 -6.66
N GLU A 468 27.25 -17.12 -6.84
CA GLU A 468 28.55 -17.33 -6.21
C GLU A 468 28.63 -16.46 -4.94
N MET A 469 29.07 -17.07 -3.84
CA MET A 469 29.32 -16.34 -2.60
C MET A 469 30.40 -15.30 -2.84
N ILE A 470 30.00 -14.04 -2.93
CA ILE A 470 30.95 -12.93 -2.99
C ILE A 470 31.60 -12.86 -1.60
N GLU A 471 32.92 -13.09 -1.55
CA GLU A 471 33.66 -12.85 -0.33
C GLU A 471 33.40 -11.41 0.12
N PRO A 472 33.00 -11.17 1.39
CA PRO A 472 32.63 -9.85 1.83
C PRO A 472 33.80 -8.88 1.62
N VAL A 473 33.56 -7.81 0.83
CA VAL A 473 34.53 -6.74 0.54
C VAL A 473 34.95 -6.01 1.83
N LEU A 474 34.10 -6.07 2.86
CA LEU A 474 34.43 -5.56 4.18
C LEU A 474 35.16 -6.65 4.99
N PRO A 475 36.32 -6.32 5.60
CA PRO A 475 37.03 -7.26 6.45
C PRO A 475 36.09 -7.67 7.58
N ARG A 476 35.79 -8.98 7.66
CA ARG A 476 35.12 -9.55 8.83
C ARG A 476 35.88 -9.03 10.04
N ILE A 477 35.21 -8.27 10.93
CA ILE A 477 35.77 -7.95 12.24
C ILE A 477 36.17 -9.30 12.81
N LYS A 478 37.49 -9.56 12.88
CA LYS A 478 37.99 -10.80 13.48
C LYS A 478 37.38 -10.78 14.86
N LYS A 479 36.44 -11.70 15.13
CA LYS A 479 36.10 -12.03 16.50
C LYS A 479 37.43 -12.47 17.10
N VAL A 480 38.07 -11.56 17.83
CA VAL A 480 39.22 -11.89 18.65
C VAL A 480 38.66 -12.89 19.63
N ARG A 481 38.82 -14.18 19.31
CA ARG A 481 38.60 -15.22 20.31
C ARG A 481 39.59 -14.87 21.41
N PRO A 482 39.16 -14.66 22.67
CA PRO A 482 40.12 -14.59 23.75
C PRO A 482 40.99 -15.84 23.63
N ARG A 483 42.30 -15.61 23.47
CA ARG A 483 43.27 -16.69 23.44
C ARG A 483 43.27 -17.23 24.87
N TYR A 484 42.53 -18.32 25.11
CA TYR A 484 42.74 -19.09 26.32
C TYR A 484 44.10 -19.75 26.15
N ASP A 485 45.11 -19.16 26.79
CA ASP A 485 46.41 -19.79 26.94
C ASP A 485 46.25 -20.84 28.05
N GLU A 486 46.18 -22.12 27.68
CA GLU A 486 45.97 -23.22 28.62
C GLU A 486 47.14 -23.40 29.61
N THR A 487 48.22 -22.64 29.47
CA THR A 487 49.40 -22.77 30.31
C THR A 487 49.40 -21.89 31.56
N HIS A 488 48.61 -20.80 31.64
CA HIS A 488 48.56 -19.93 32.85
C HIS A 488 47.16 -19.34 33.10
N PRO A 489 46.35 -19.92 34.01
CA PRO A 489 44.97 -19.47 34.27
C PRO A 489 44.86 -18.20 35.15
N GLU A 490 45.95 -17.59 35.57
CA GLU A 490 45.95 -16.44 36.50
C GLU A 490 46.75 -15.25 35.95
N GLU A 491 46.31 -14.64 34.86
CA GLU A 491 46.50 -13.21 34.58
C GLU A 491 45.79 -12.84 33.27
N VAL A 492 44.61 -12.22 33.39
CA VAL A 492 43.90 -11.62 32.25
C VAL A 492 44.34 -10.17 32.16
N ASP A 493 45.44 -9.91 31.46
CA ASP A 493 45.77 -8.54 31.04
C ASP A 493 44.92 -8.17 29.82
N ILE A 494 44.01 -7.22 30.03
CA ILE A 494 43.21 -6.61 28.95
C ILE A 494 44.13 -5.66 28.19
N VAL A 495 44.81 -6.17 27.17
CA VAL A 495 45.51 -5.32 26.20
C VAL A 495 44.46 -4.69 25.29
N GLN A 496 44.12 -3.41 25.54
CA GLN A 496 43.45 -2.56 24.55
C GLN A 496 44.45 -2.23 23.43
N GLU A 497 44.47 -3.03 22.37
CA GLU A 497 45.08 -2.61 21.12
C GLU A 497 44.20 -1.53 20.48
N ASN A 498 44.77 -0.33 20.34
CA ASN A 498 44.20 0.78 19.60
C ASN A 498 43.88 0.35 18.15
N VAL A 499 42.60 0.32 17.81
CA VAL A 499 42.13 0.16 16.42
C VAL A 499 42.44 1.47 15.67
N PRO A 500 43.19 1.44 14.55
CA PRO A 500 43.42 2.64 13.76
C PRO A 500 42.12 3.10 13.10
N SER A 501 41.84 4.41 13.15
CA SER A 501 40.74 5.02 12.42
C SER A 501 40.95 4.85 10.92
N VAL A 502 40.08 4.08 10.26
CA VAL A 502 40.04 3.98 8.80
C VAL A 502 39.37 5.25 8.26
N THR A 503 40.18 6.29 8.06
CA THR A 503 39.91 7.37 7.11
C THR A 503 40.97 7.26 6.04
N GLN A 504 40.67 6.60 4.91
CA GLN A 504 41.45 6.77 3.70
C GLN A 504 40.59 6.48 2.47
N GLY A 505 40.68 7.40 1.52
CA GLY A 505 39.68 7.65 0.48
C GLY A 505 39.62 6.59 -0.61
N PHE A 506 38.42 6.43 -1.16
CA PHE A 506 38.24 5.85 -2.48
C PHE A 506 38.33 6.96 -3.52
N HIS A 507 39.40 6.88 -4.30
CA HIS A 507 39.57 7.61 -5.53
C HIS A 507 38.51 7.19 -6.55
N THR A 508 37.96 8.20 -7.21
CA THR A 508 37.17 8.13 -8.44
C THR A 508 38.04 7.66 -9.61
N GLU A 509 37.53 6.73 -10.42
CA GLU A 509 37.79 6.70 -11.86
C GLU A 509 36.70 5.91 -12.61
N LEU A 510 36.11 6.61 -13.59
CA LEU A 510 35.11 6.24 -14.62
C LEU A 510 33.62 6.24 -14.25
#